data_AF-A0A8T5T3B1-F1
#
_entry.id   AF-A0A8T5T3B1-F1
#
_cell.length_a   1.000
_cell.length_b   1.000
_cell.length_c   1.000
_cell.angle_alpha   90.00
_cell.angle_beta   90.00
_cell.angle_gamma   90.00
#
_symmetry.space_group_name_H-M   'P 1'
#
loop_
_entity.id
_entity.type
_entity.pdbx_description
1 polymer ?
#
loop_
_entity_poly.entity_id
_entity_poly.type
_entity_poly.pdbx_seq_one_letter_code
_entity_poly.pdbx_strand_id
1 'polypeptide(L)'
;FNMTSNGIYEYSFSTSDIEAFFAAQVINGEIIITKDNFTSQTVSVNILINMTEIFPGFPMFYFLMIIGALVAVVGSLVAYRQIQRARIPTFVKKASAMKKEIKGRKSISESLLYPSKEEYIVKKLGDKWNMLGLSLESILGLEDKKRKKIPESSESKGGAE
;
A
#
# COMPACT_ATOMS: atom_id res chain seq x y z
N PHE A 1 52.39 8.25 -6.71
CA PHE A 1 52.87 7.02 -7.34
C PHE A 1 53.91 6.39 -6.44
N ASN A 2 53.77 5.09 -6.18
CA ASN A 2 54.75 4.31 -5.42
C ASN A 2 55.46 3.36 -6.38
N MET A 3 56.78 3.26 -6.28
CA MET A 3 57.57 2.34 -7.09
C MET A 3 57.47 0.92 -6.51
N THR A 4 56.99 -0.03 -7.31
CA THR A 4 56.83 -1.45 -6.89
C THR A 4 57.96 -2.32 -7.42
N SER A 5 58.52 -1.99 -8.59
CA SER A 5 59.75 -2.58 -9.13
C SER A 5 60.46 -1.59 -10.05
N ASN A 6 61.63 -1.97 -10.56
CA ASN A 6 62.42 -1.09 -11.43
C ASN A 6 61.61 -0.67 -12.67
N GLY A 7 61.27 0.63 -12.77
CA GLY A 7 60.45 1.17 -13.85
C GLY A 7 58.94 0.92 -13.77
N ILE A 8 58.43 0.30 -12.70
CA ILE A 8 56.98 0.09 -12.49
C ILE A 8 56.50 0.97 -11.34
N TYR A 9 55.50 1.80 -11.64
CA TYR A 9 54.87 2.72 -10.70
C TYR A 9 53.39 2.38 -10.58
N GLU A 10 52.90 2.32 -9.34
CA GLU A 10 51.50 2.10 -9.02
C GLU A 10 50.91 3.34 -8.34
N TYR A 11 49.66 3.66 -8.68
CA TYR A 11 48.87 4.68 -8.00
C TYR A 11 47.46 4.16 -7.80
N SER A 12 47.04 4.10 -6.54
CA SER A 12 45.67 3.75 -6.18
C SER A 12 44.87 5.03 -6.01
N PHE A 13 43.77 5.13 -6.74
CA PHE A 13 42.82 6.24 -6.67
C PHE A 13 41.50 5.71 -6.10
N SER A 14 41.07 6.24 -4.96
CA SER A 14 39.78 5.86 -4.39
C SER A 14 38.64 6.47 -5.20
N THR A 15 37.69 5.64 -5.61
CA THR A 15 36.48 6.09 -6.27
C THR A 15 35.28 6.20 -5.32
N SER A 16 35.50 6.07 -4.01
CA SER A 16 34.44 6.10 -2.99
C SER A 16 33.66 7.41 -2.95
N ASP A 17 34.34 8.52 -3.26
CA ASP A 17 33.81 9.87 -3.10
C ASP A 17 33.13 10.38 -4.38
N ILE A 18 33.11 9.56 -5.43
CA ILE A 18 32.54 9.92 -6.72
C ILE A 18 31.09 9.50 -6.78
N GLU A 19 30.22 10.49 -6.88
CA GLU A 19 28.77 10.30 -6.92
C GLU A 19 28.30 9.86 -8.33
N ALA A 20 28.52 8.58 -8.66
CA ALA A 20 28.04 7.97 -9.89
C ALA A 20 26.64 7.33 -9.75
N PHE A 21 25.94 7.57 -8.65
CA PHE A 21 24.65 6.92 -8.38
C PHE A 21 23.55 7.34 -9.36
N PHE A 22 23.50 8.63 -9.73
CA PHE A 22 22.45 9.20 -10.58
C PHE A 22 22.79 9.20 -12.07
N ALA A 23 24.08 9.24 -12.40
CA ALA A 23 24.58 9.22 -13.77
C ALA A 23 26.02 8.70 -13.81
N ALA A 24 26.40 8.09 -14.94
CA ALA A 24 27.79 7.72 -15.18
C ALA A 24 28.66 8.97 -15.27
N GLN A 25 29.89 8.88 -14.76
CA GLN A 25 30.86 9.98 -14.78
C GLN A 25 32.13 9.55 -15.49
N VAL A 26 32.74 10.50 -16.20
CA VAL A 26 34.05 10.30 -16.83
C VAL A 26 35.06 11.17 -16.12
N ILE A 27 36.13 10.55 -15.65
CA ILE A 27 37.27 11.24 -15.06
C ILE A 27 38.42 11.21 -16.05
N ASN A 28 38.91 12.40 -16.38
CA ASN A 28 40.06 12.57 -17.24
C ASN A 28 41.28 12.80 -16.35
N GLY A 29 42.33 12.01 -16.56
CA GLY A 29 43.62 12.16 -15.94
C GLY A 29 44.71 12.31 -16.99
N GLU A 30 45.79 12.97 -16.63
CA GLU A 30 46.98 13.06 -17.46
C GLU A 30 48.17 12.53 -16.69
N ILE A 31 48.92 11.62 -17.31
CA ILE A 31 50.20 11.15 -16.82
C ILE A 31 51.28 11.94 -17.55
N ILE A 32 51.99 12.79 -16.81
CA ILE A 32 53.10 13.57 -17.35
C ILE A 32 54.40 12.92 -16.87
N ILE A 33 55.18 12.43 -17.83
CA ILE A 33 56.52 11.91 -17.58
C ILE A 33 57.51 13.02 -17.92
N THR A 34 58.09 13.62 -16.89
CA THR A 34 59.15 14.63 -17.02
C THR A 34 60.53 13.97 -16.86
N LYS A 35 61.49 14.44 -17.65
CA LYS A 35 62.90 14.06 -17.52
C LYS A 35 63.73 15.33 -17.64
N ASP A 36 64.59 15.60 -16.66
CA ASP A 36 65.27 16.90 -16.48
C ASP A 36 66.05 17.42 -17.70
N ASN A 37 66.40 16.55 -18.66
CA ASN A 37 67.17 16.91 -19.86
C ASN A 37 66.54 16.45 -21.19
N PHE A 38 65.25 16.07 -21.21
CA PHE A 38 64.58 15.56 -22.43
C PHE A 38 63.14 16.07 -22.55
N THR A 39 62.52 15.85 -23.70
CA THR A 39 61.11 16.20 -23.95
C THR A 39 60.18 15.41 -23.03
N SER A 40 59.34 16.12 -22.27
CA SER A 40 58.27 15.52 -21.48
C SER A 40 57.26 14.83 -22.38
N GLN A 41 56.73 13.70 -21.92
CA GLN A 41 55.64 12.99 -22.60
C GLN A 41 54.38 13.06 -21.75
N THR A 42 53.26 13.38 -22.39
CA THR A 42 51.94 13.40 -21.75
C THR A 42 51.09 12.27 -22.33
N VAL A 43 50.51 11.46 -21.44
CA VAL A 43 49.58 10.40 -21.79
C VAL A 43 48.26 10.68 -21.10
N SER A 44 47.19 10.85 -21.89
CA SER A 44 45.84 11.05 -21.35
C SER A 44 45.20 9.70 -21.01
N VAL A 45 44.51 9.65 -19.88
CA VAL A 45 43.78 8.48 -19.37
C VAL A 45 42.35 8.89 -19.06
N ASN A 46 41.38 8.13 -19.60
CA ASN A 46 39.96 8.36 -19.33
C ASN A 46 39.40 7.18 -18.54
N ILE A 47 38.82 7.47 -17.38
CA ILE A 47 38.20 6.49 -16.48
C ILE A 47 36.70 6.69 -16.55
N LEU A 48 35.97 5.70 -17.07
CA LEU A 48 34.50 5.69 -17.07
C LEU A 48 34.00 4.99 -15.80
N ILE A 49 33.28 5.72 -14.97
CA ILE A 49 32.64 5.20 -13.77
C ILE A 49 31.16 5.04 -14.07
N ASN A 50 30.73 3.78 -14.18
CA ASN A 50 29.34 3.44 -14.42
C ASN A 50 28.48 3.61 -13.16
N MET A 51 27.18 3.71 -13.38
CA MET A 51 26.22 3.72 -12.28
C MET A 51 26.25 2.39 -11.53
N THR A 52 25.98 2.44 -10.22
CA THR A 52 25.83 1.23 -9.42
C THR A 52 24.69 0.37 -9.97
N GLU A 53 25.01 -0.87 -10.33
CA GLU A 53 24.05 -1.82 -10.88
C GLU A 53 23.51 -2.73 -9.78
N ILE A 54 22.23 -3.10 -9.89
CA ILE A 54 21.61 -4.14 -9.03
C ILE A 54 21.66 -5.52 -9.70
N PHE A 55 21.55 -5.54 -11.03
CA PHE A 55 21.75 -6.69 -11.90
C PHE A 55 22.63 -6.24 -13.07
N PRO A 56 23.40 -7.15 -13.70
CA PRO A 56 24.26 -6.79 -14.83
C PRO A 56 23.48 -6.02 -15.90
N GLY A 57 23.91 -4.80 -16.19
CA GLY A 57 23.29 -3.90 -17.17
C GLY A 57 22.03 -3.16 -16.69
N PHE A 58 21.68 -3.21 -15.40
CA PHE A 58 20.53 -2.51 -14.85
C PHE A 58 20.90 -1.54 -13.70
N PRO A 59 20.90 -0.22 -13.96
CA PRO A 59 21.22 0.79 -12.95
C PRO A 59 20.22 0.80 -11.79
N MET A 60 20.74 0.79 -10.56
CA MET A 60 19.96 0.76 -9.33
C MET A 60 19.04 1.98 -9.18
N PHE A 61 19.49 3.17 -9.59
CA PHE A 61 18.69 4.38 -9.50
C PHE A 61 17.39 4.28 -10.31
N TYR A 62 17.47 3.76 -11.55
CA TYR A 62 16.29 3.58 -12.39
C TYR A 62 15.33 2.52 -11.84
N PHE A 63 15.85 1.48 -11.19
CA PHE A 63 15.02 0.52 -10.47
C PHE A 63 14.16 1.17 -9.39
N LEU A 64 14.81 1.98 -8.55
CA LEU A 64 14.13 2.67 -7.44
C LEU A 64 13.10 3.67 -7.95
N MET A 65 13.41 4.39 -9.02
CA MET A 65 12.47 5.26 -9.72
C MET A 65 11.20 4.51 -10.15
N ILE A 66 11.36 3.35 -10.78
CA ILE A 66 10.23 2.53 -11.26
C ILE A 66 9.38 2.05 -10.08
N ILE A 67 10.00 1.53 -9.02
CA ILE A 67 9.28 1.07 -7.83
C ILE A 67 8.54 2.24 -7.18
N GLY A 68 9.22 3.38 -7.00
CA GLY A 68 8.62 4.59 -6.42
C GLY A 68 7.41 5.07 -7.22
N ALA A 69 7.52 5.10 -8.56
CA ALA A 69 6.43 5.45 -9.44
C ALA A 69 5.24 4.48 -9.31
N LEU A 70 5.51 3.17 -9.25
CA LEU A 70 4.47 2.15 -9.12
C LEU A 70 3.71 2.30 -7.79
N VAL A 71 4.43 2.52 -6.69
CA VAL A 71 3.84 2.77 -5.37
C VAL A 71 3.00 4.05 -5.37
N ALA A 72 3.48 5.12 -6.00
CA ALA A 72 2.74 6.38 -6.10
C ALA A 72 1.42 6.23 -6.88
N VAL A 73 1.46 5.52 -8.02
CA VAL A 73 0.27 5.25 -8.83
C VAL A 73 -0.75 4.42 -8.05
N VAL A 74 -0.31 3.30 -7.45
CA VAL A 74 -1.20 2.44 -6.65
C VAL A 74 -1.77 3.20 -5.45
N GLY A 75 -0.93 3.95 -4.73
CA GLY A 75 -1.35 4.78 -3.60
C GLY A 75 -2.41 5.80 -3.99
N SER A 76 -2.24 6.50 -5.11
CA SER A 76 -3.21 7.48 -5.61
C SER A 76 -4.56 6.85 -5.95
N LEU A 77 -4.56 5.67 -6.58
CA LEU A 77 -5.79 4.95 -6.95
C LEU A 77 -6.57 4.47 -5.73
N VAL A 78 -5.86 3.93 -4.73
CA VAL A 78 -6.48 3.47 -3.47
C VAL A 78 -7.07 4.67 -2.72
N ALA A 79 -6.31 5.75 -2.57
CA ALA A 79 -6.79 6.97 -1.92
C ALA A 79 -8.02 7.53 -2.63
N TYR A 80 -7.99 7.62 -3.96
CA TYR A 80 -9.13 8.09 -4.77
C TYR A 80 -10.38 7.23 -4.56
N ARG A 81 -10.25 5.90 -4.62
CA ARG A 81 -11.38 4.98 -4.34
C ARG A 81 -11.92 5.12 -2.92
N GLN A 82 -11.04 5.33 -1.94
CA GLN A 82 -11.45 5.48 -0.55
C GLN A 82 -12.25 6.78 -0.34
N ILE A 83 -11.82 7.87 -0.96
CA ILE A 83 -12.55 9.16 -0.95
C ILE A 83 -13.93 9.01 -1.61
N GLN A 84 -13.99 8.35 -2.78
CA GLN A 84 -15.28 8.09 -3.43
C GLN A 84 -16.21 7.27 -2.53
N ARG A 85 -15.69 6.21 -1.89
CA ARG A 85 -16.48 5.41 -0.94
C ARG A 85 -16.94 6.24 0.26
N ALA A 86 -16.10 7.14 0.80
CA ALA A 86 -16.47 7.99 1.93
C ALA A 86 -17.67 8.91 1.59
N ARG A 87 -17.70 9.46 0.37
CA ARG A 87 -18.78 10.35 -0.11
C ARG A 87 -20.15 9.67 -0.27
N ILE A 88 -20.18 8.35 -0.48
CA ILE A 88 -21.46 7.63 -0.62
C ILE A 88 -22.18 7.60 0.74
N PRO A 89 -23.45 8.05 0.81
CA PRO A 89 -24.23 8.02 2.04
C PRO A 89 -24.35 6.60 2.63
N THR A 90 -24.39 6.50 3.97
CA THR A 90 -24.49 5.21 4.69
C THR A 90 -25.74 4.43 4.32
N PHE A 91 -26.84 5.11 4.00
CA PHE A 91 -28.08 4.47 3.53
C PHE A 91 -27.86 3.67 2.25
N VAL A 92 -27.26 4.29 1.23
CA VAL A 92 -26.97 3.66 -0.06
C VAL A 92 -25.99 2.49 0.12
N LYS A 93 -25.00 2.63 1.02
CA LYS A 93 -24.05 1.56 1.35
C LYS A 93 -24.76 0.33 1.93
N LYS A 94 -25.62 0.51 2.93
CA LYS A 94 -26.38 -0.58 3.56
C LYS A 94 -27.35 -1.26 2.58
N ALA A 95 -28.08 -0.47 1.80
CA ALA A 95 -29.00 -1.00 0.78
C ALA A 95 -28.27 -1.80 -0.31
N SER A 96 -27.12 -1.29 -0.78
CA SER A 96 -26.29 -1.98 -1.77
C SER A 96 -25.68 -3.28 -1.22
N ALA A 97 -25.23 -3.26 0.04
CA ALA A 97 -24.73 -4.45 0.73
C ALA A 97 -25.82 -5.52 0.88
N MET A 98 -27.01 -5.13 1.32
CA MET A 98 -28.17 -6.02 1.41
C MET A 98 -28.54 -6.61 0.04
N LYS A 99 -28.59 -5.78 -1.01
CA LYS A 99 -28.82 -6.25 -2.39
C LYS A 99 -27.77 -7.28 -2.83
N LYS A 100 -26.50 -7.10 -2.45
CA LYS A 100 -25.41 -8.03 -2.76
C LYS A 100 -25.58 -9.36 -2.02
N GLU A 101 -25.99 -9.34 -0.75
CA GLU A 101 -26.25 -10.55 0.04
C GLU A 101 -27.47 -11.33 -0.49
N ILE A 102 -28.55 -10.63 -0.84
CA ILE A 102 -29.73 -11.21 -1.50
C ILE A 102 -29.33 -11.86 -2.82
N LYS A 103 -28.55 -11.17 -3.66
CA LYS A 103 -28.03 -11.74 -4.93
C LYS A 103 -27.16 -12.98 -4.68
N GLY A 104 -26.39 -12.97 -3.59
CA GLY A 104 -25.57 -14.08 -3.16
C GLY A 104 -26.31 -15.20 -2.44
N ARG A 105 -27.65 -15.12 -2.28
CA ARG A 105 -28.48 -16.05 -1.49
C ARG A 105 -27.95 -16.28 -0.08
N LYS A 106 -27.33 -15.26 0.54
CA LYS A 106 -26.81 -15.32 1.91
C LYS A 106 -27.85 -14.81 2.90
N SER A 107 -27.80 -15.31 4.14
CA SER A 107 -28.59 -14.76 5.25
C SER A 107 -28.20 -13.30 5.49
N ILE A 108 -29.20 -12.42 5.56
CA ILE A 108 -29.00 -10.98 5.74
C ILE A 108 -28.69 -10.71 7.23
N SER A 109 -27.61 -9.98 7.51
CA SER A 109 -27.29 -9.58 8.90
C SER A 109 -28.31 -8.58 9.45
N GLU A 110 -28.73 -8.74 10.71
CA GLU A 110 -29.57 -7.75 11.42
C GLU A 110 -28.96 -6.34 11.42
N SER A 111 -27.63 -6.20 11.31
CA SER A 111 -26.97 -4.89 11.22
C SER A 111 -27.27 -4.10 9.93
N LEU A 112 -27.68 -4.81 8.88
CA LEU A 112 -28.07 -4.26 7.58
C LEU A 112 -29.57 -3.96 7.51
N LEU A 113 -30.39 -4.64 8.31
CA LEU A 113 -31.81 -4.35 8.44
C LEU A 113 -31.97 -2.99 9.15
N TYR A 114 -32.92 -2.18 8.64
CA TYR A 114 -33.27 -0.95 9.33
C TYR A 114 -34.06 -1.30 10.59
N PRO A 115 -33.70 -0.74 11.76
CA PRO A 115 -34.48 -0.95 12.96
C PRO A 115 -35.89 -0.39 12.75
N SER A 116 -36.89 -1.07 13.31
CA SER A 116 -38.26 -0.54 13.32
C SER A 116 -38.33 0.77 14.11
N LYS A 117 -39.44 1.52 13.97
CA LYS A 117 -39.65 2.76 14.74
C LYS A 117 -39.49 2.51 16.24
N GLU A 118 -40.04 1.41 16.72
CA GLU A 118 -39.99 1.00 18.13
C GLU A 118 -38.56 0.62 18.54
N GLU A 119 -37.83 -0.17 17.74
CA GLU A 119 -36.44 -0.53 18.00
C GLU A 119 -35.51 0.70 18.00
N TYR A 120 -35.78 1.68 17.14
CA TYR A 120 -35.04 2.96 17.11
C TYR A 120 -35.30 3.81 18.35
N ILE A 121 -36.55 3.85 18.83
CA ILE A 121 -36.95 4.55 20.06
C ILE A 121 -36.25 3.91 21.26
N VAL A 122 -36.25 2.58 21.37
CA VAL A 122 -35.49 1.85 22.40
C VAL A 122 -34.00 2.16 22.32
N LYS A 123 -33.39 2.15 21.13
CA LYS A 123 -31.95 2.43 21.00
C LYS A 123 -31.56 3.85 21.41
N LYS A 124 -32.44 4.84 21.22
CA LYS A 124 -32.18 6.26 21.54
C LYS A 124 -32.56 6.65 22.97
N LEU A 125 -33.59 6.01 23.53
CA LEU A 125 -34.24 6.43 24.78
C LEU A 125 -34.26 5.33 25.84
N GLY A 126 -33.98 4.08 25.49
CA GLY A 126 -34.02 2.92 26.39
C GLY A 126 -33.16 3.12 27.63
N ASP A 127 -31.92 3.57 27.48
CA ASP A 127 -31.02 3.81 28.61
C ASP A 127 -31.58 4.85 29.60
N LYS A 128 -32.20 5.92 29.08
CA LYS A 128 -32.78 6.99 29.89
C LYS A 128 -34.05 6.53 30.62
N TRP A 129 -34.83 5.65 30.00
CA TRP A 129 -36.04 5.10 30.60
C TRP A 129 -35.73 3.98 31.59
N ASN A 130 -34.70 3.17 31.32
CA ASN A 130 -34.17 2.18 32.26
C ASN A 130 -33.62 2.85 33.54
N MET A 131 -33.01 4.03 33.43
CA MET A 131 -32.62 4.84 34.60
C MET A 131 -33.83 5.31 35.45
N LEU A 132 -35.02 5.41 34.83
CA LEU A 132 -36.28 5.73 35.52
C LEU A 132 -37.02 4.46 36.00
N GLY A 133 -36.41 3.28 35.88
CA GLY A 133 -37.02 2.00 36.25
C GLY A 133 -38.10 1.51 35.28
N LEU A 134 -38.20 2.11 34.08
CA LEU A 134 -39.18 1.78 33.05
C LEU A 134 -38.49 1.07 31.89
N SER A 135 -38.84 -0.21 31.64
CA SER A 135 -38.33 -0.94 30.48
C SER A 135 -39.13 -0.57 29.23
N LEU A 136 -38.58 0.32 28.42
CA LEU A 136 -39.22 0.78 27.18
C LEU A 136 -39.46 -0.38 26.18
N GLU A 137 -38.66 -1.44 26.27
CA GLU A 137 -38.78 -2.67 25.48
C GLU A 137 -40.04 -3.48 25.80
N SER A 138 -40.46 -3.49 27.08
CA SER A 138 -41.69 -4.16 27.50
C SER A 138 -42.93 -3.34 27.10
N ILE A 139 -42.88 -2.02 27.30
CA ILE A 139 -43.98 -1.10 26.97
C ILE A 139 -44.28 -1.10 25.47
N LEU A 140 -43.24 -1.18 24.63
CA LEU A 140 -43.38 -1.23 23.18
C LEU A 140 -43.66 -2.64 22.62
N GLY A 141 -43.78 -3.66 23.49
CA GLY A 141 -44.10 -5.03 23.08
C GLY A 141 -43.05 -5.68 22.18
N LEU A 142 -41.78 -5.26 22.30
CA LEU A 142 -40.69 -5.73 21.43
C LEU A 142 -40.17 -7.12 21.85
N GLU A 143 -40.37 -7.52 23.11
CA GLU A 143 -40.03 -8.85 23.60
C GLU A 143 -40.78 -9.97 22.88
N ASP A 144 -42.07 -9.78 22.58
CA ASP A 144 -42.91 -10.76 21.89
C ASP A 144 -42.59 -10.87 20.40
N LYS A 145 -42.18 -9.76 19.76
CA LYS A 145 -41.75 -9.76 18.35
C LYS A 145 -40.41 -10.45 18.14
N LYS A 146 -39.46 -10.36 19.09
CA LYS A 146 -38.20 -11.13 19.05
C LYS A 146 -38.45 -12.64 19.14
N ARG A 147 -39.42 -13.06 19.97
CA ARG A 147 -39.81 -14.48 20.10
C ARG A 147 -40.48 -15.06 18.85
N LYS A 148 -41.22 -14.25 18.07
CA LYS A 148 -41.91 -14.70 16.84
C LYS A 148 -41.04 -14.77 15.57
N LYS A 149 -39.85 -14.17 15.55
CA LYS A 149 -38.98 -14.14 14.35
C LYS A 149 -38.23 -15.45 14.08
N ILE A 150 -38.34 -16.46 14.96
CA ILE A 150 -37.78 -17.79 14.73
C ILE A 150 -38.92 -18.79 14.56
N PRO A 151 -39.18 -19.24 13.33
CA PRO A 151 -39.43 -20.64 13.08
C PRO A 151 -38.18 -21.23 12.44
N GLU A 152 -37.65 -22.25 13.10
CA GLU A 152 -36.62 -23.14 12.58
C GLU A 152 -36.94 -23.57 11.16
N SER A 153 -35.90 -23.61 10.33
CA SER A 153 -35.88 -24.38 9.11
C SER A 153 -36.20 -25.84 9.45
N SER A 154 -37.46 -26.24 9.27
CA SER A 154 -37.77 -27.66 9.14
C SER A 154 -37.12 -28.16 7.86
N GLU A 155 -36.22 -29.11 8.03
CA GLU A 155 -35.65 -29.93 6.97
C GLU A 155 -36.76 -30.44 6.05
N SER A 156 -36.73 -30.05 4.77
CA SER A 156 -37.50 -30.78 3.76
C SER A 156 -36.75 -32.07 3.42
N LYS A 157 -37.15 -33.16 4.07
CA LYS A 157 -37.01 -34.50 3.49
C LYS A 157 -37.92 -34.61 2.28
N GLY A 158 -37.37 -35.13 1.18
CA GLY A 158 -38.06 -35.48 -0.07
C GLY A 158 -37.10 -35.22 -1.24
N GLY A 159 -36.47 -36.20 -1.89
CA GLY A 159 -36.96 -37.54 -2.22
C GLY A 159 -37.84 -37.45 -3.47
N ALA A 160 -37.25 -37.51 -4.66
CA ALA A 160 -37.90 -37.90 -5.90
C ALA A 160 -36.82 -38.33 -6.92
N GLU A 161 -37.15 -39.44 -7.58
CA GLU A 161 -36.45 -40.24 -8.59
C GLU A 161 -35.89 -39.47 -9.80
#